data_AF-A0A820KHT0-F1
#
_entry.id   AF-A0A820KHT0-F1
#
_cell.length_a   1.000
_cell.length_b   1.000
_cell.length_c   1.000
_cell.angle_alpha   90.00
_cell.angle_beta   90.00
_cell.angle_gamma   90.00
#
_symmetry.space_group_name_H-M   'P 1'
#
loop_
_entity.id
_entity.type
_entity.pdbx_description
1 polymer ?
#
loop_
_entity_poly.entity_id
_entity_poly.type
_entity_poly.pdbx_seq_one_letter_code
_entity_poly.pdbx_strand_id
1 'polypeptide(L)'
;HREKVSYLGKRCAFLLCESATNIDDLHPSLISQQGEKLQWDDAEQPDFSDYSERLQTFHSWPYLQQEENTFVTPSLLAKHGFYFSGPDDGVTCFYCGNTLTNWSEAIHDTNQNIVQLEHARFFPCRFITYTAGTKFVANAGYLHVVSDKERR
;
A
#
# COMPACT_ATOMS: atom_id res chain seq x y z
N HIS A 1 -9.32 -2.21 20.48
CA HIS A 1 -8.93 -2.65 19.13
C HIS A 1 -9.61 -1.74 18.11
N ARG A 2 -8.92 -0.71 17.62
CA ARG A 2 -9.43 0.08 16.48
C ARG A 2 -9.07 -0.71 15.24
N GLU A 3 -10.06 -1.32 14.59
CA GLU A 3 -9.85 -1.94 13.29
C GLU A 3 -9.29 -0.88 12.33
N LYS A 4 -8.32 -1.24 11.48
CA LYS A 4 -7.86 -0.39 10.37
C LYS A 4 -9.04 -0.18 9.43
N VAL A 5 -9.82 0.88 9.66
CA VAL A 5 -10.98 1.22 8.83
C VAL A 5 -10.45 1.90 7.57
N SER A 6 -10.28 1.11 6.50
CA SER A 6 -10.10 1.64 5.16
C SER A 6 -11.46 2.16 4.67
N TYR A 7 -11.59 3.46 4.47
CA TYR A 7 -12.75 4.00 3.77
C TYR A 7 -12.62 3.68 2.27
N LEU A 8 -13.54 2.83 1.80
CA LEU A 8 -13.95 2.59 0.40
C LEU A 8 -12.86 2.16 -0.60
N GLY A 9 -12.19 1.03 -0.32
CA GLY A 9 -11.54 0.20 -1.35
C GLY A 9 -12.21 -1.17 -1.40
N LYS A 10 -12.79 -1.56 -2.54
CA LYS A 10 -13.43 -2.87 -2.74
C LYS A 10 -12.45 -3.99 -2.31
N ARG A 11 -12.82 -4.81 -1.32
CA ARG A 11 -12.08 -6.04 -0.98
C ARG A 11 -11.86 -6.85 -2.27
N CYS A 12 -10.61 -7.14 -2.62
CA CYS A 12 -10.34 -7.95 -3.79
C CYS A 12 -10.74 -9.41 -3.52
N ALA A 13 -11.80 -9.87 -4.18
CA ALA A 13 -12.23 -11.27 -4.19
C ALA A 13 -11.34 -12.19 -5.05
N PHE A 14 -10.26 -11.67 -5.66
CA PHE A 14 -9.56 -12.31 -6.78
C PHE A 14 -8.15 -12.84 -6.47
N LEU A 15 -7.65 -12.69 -5.23
CA LEU A 15 -6.28 -13.08 -4.87
C LEU A 15 -6.14 -14.47 -4.23
N LEU A 16 -7.20 -15.28 -4.20
CA LEU A 16 -7.13 -16.64 -3.66
C LEU A 16 -7.80 -17.63 -4.61
N CYS A 17 -7.03 -18.14 -5.57
CA CYS A 17 -7.10 -19.59 -5.72
C CYS A 17 -6.49 -20.15 -4.43
N GLU A 18 -7.24 -20.89 -3.63
CA GLU A 18 -6.77 -21.42 -2.33
C GLU A 18 -5.52 -22.31 -2.43
N SER A 19 -5.10 -22.65 -3.67
CA SER A 19 -3.91 -23.43 -3.98
C SER A 19 -2.72 -22.63 -4.52
N ALA A 20 -2.79 -21.29 -4.60
CA ALA A 20 -1.72 -20.50 -5.22
C ALA A 20 -0.43 -20.54 -4.38
N THR A 21 0.54 -21.32 -4.85
CA THR A 21 1.86 -21.49 -4.21
C THR A 21 3.00 -20.94 -5.08
N ASN A 22 2.70 -20.53 -6.31
CA ASN A 22 3.67 -20.00 -7.27
C ASN A 22 3.07 -18.85 -8.11
N ILE A 23 3.93 -18.07 -8.78
CA ILE A 23 3.55 -16.98 -9.69
C ILE A 23 2.67 -17.44 -10.86
N ASP A 24 2.78 -18.71 -11.24
CA ASP A 24 2.00 -19.33 -12.31
C ASP A 24 0.53 -19.57 -11.91
N ASP A 25 0.23 -19.49 -10.60
CA ASP A 25 -1.13 -19.62 -10.06
C ASP A 25 -1.86 -18.27 -9.92
N LEU A 26 -1.19 -17.16 -10.25
CA LEU A 26 -1.81 -15.83 -10.26
C LEU A 26 -2.82 -15.72 -11.40
N HIS A 27 -3.95 -15.08 -11.14
CA HIS A 27 -4.98 -14.85 -12.18
C HIS A 27 -4.35 -14.24 -13.45
N PRO A 28 -4.73 -14.68 -14.67
CA PRO A 28 -4.09 -14.23 -15.93
C PRO A 28 -3.98 -12.71 -16.12
N SER A 29 -4.87 -11.92 -15.50
CA SER A 29 -4.80 -10.45 -15.50
C SER A 29 -3.61 -9.85 -14.75
N LEU A 30 -2.98 -10.61 -13.83
CA LEU A 30 -1.74 -10.21 -13.15
C LEU A 30 -0.51 -10.55 -13.97
N ILE A 31 -0.56 -11.62 -14.77
CA ILE A 31 0.52 -12.04 -15.67
C ILE A 31 0.65 -11.03 -16.83
N SER A 32 -0.47 -10.52 -17.37
CA SER A 32 -0.46 -9.55 -18.46
C SER A 32 0.17 -8.19 -18.10
N GLN A 33 0.30 -7.86 -16.81
CA GLN A 33 0.92 -6.61 -16.36
C GLN A 33 2.47 -6.67 -16.32
N GLN A 34 3.08 -7.84 -16.58
CA GLN A 34 4.53 -7.97 -16.62
C GLN A 34 5.10 -7.30 -17.87
N GLY A 35 5.74 -6.14 -17.69
CA GLY A 35 6.41 -5.39 -18.76
C GLY A 35 5.60 -4.22 -19.33
N GLU A 36 4.39 -3.97 -18.83
CA GLU A 36 3.64 -2.77 -19.16
C GLU A 36 4.28 -1.54 -18.49
N LYS A 37 4.53 -0.49 -19.27
CA LYS A 37 4.93 0.81 -18.72
C LYS A 37 3.74 1.38 -17.95
N LEU A 38 3.98 1.84 -16.72
CA LEU A 38 2.97 2.57 -15.96
C LEU A 38 2.63 3.86 -16.71
N GLN A 39 1.38 4.00 -17.12
CA GLN A 39 0.82 5.24 -17.65
C GLN A 39 0.44 6.12 -16.45
N TRP A 40 1.03 7.32 -16.37
CA TRP A 40 0.94 8.21 -15.20
C TRP A 40 -0.33 9.08 -15.21
N ASP A 41 -0.94 9.25 -16.38
CA ASP A 41 -2.22 9.90 -16.63
C ASP A 41 -3.42 9.11 -16.09
N ASP A 42 -3.26 7.81 -15.88
CA ASP A 42 -4.24 6.94 -15.20
C ASP A 42 -4.29 7.15 -13.67
N ALA A 43 -3.44 8.02 -13.11
CA ALA A 43 -3.43 8.28 -11.67
C ALA A 43 -4.70 9.02 -11.22
N GLU A 44 -5.29 8.58 -10.10
CA GLU A 44 -6.46 9.25 -9.50
C GLU A 44 -6.15 10.70 -9.08
N GLN A 45 -4.90 10.98 -8.69
CA GLN A 45 -4.42 12.30 -8.28
C GLN A 45 -3.10 12.64 -9.00
N PRO A 46 -3.16 13.09 -10.28
CA PRO A 46 -1.98 13.35 -11.10
C PRO A 46 -1.05 14.44 -10.56
N ASP A 47 -1.60 15.44 -9.84
CA ASP A 47 -0.83 16.52 -9.21
C ASP A 47 0.19 15.99 -8.19
N PHE A 48 -0.07 14.81 -7.63
CA PHE A 48 0.81 14.12 -6.68
C PHE A 48 1.64 13.01 -7.35
N SER A 49 1.80 13.02 -8.67
CA SER A 49 2.67 12.08 -9.40
C SER A 49 4.15 12.26 -9.06
N ASP A 50 4.56 13.50 -8.76
CA ASP A 50 5.92 13.81 -8.33
C ASP A 50 6.16 13.47 -6.84
N TYR A 51 7.35 12.94 -6.56
CA TYR A 51 7.74 12.55 -5.20
C TYR A 51 7.85 13.76 -4.25
N SER A 52 8.42 14.86 -4.70
CA SER A 52 8.64 16.04 -3.88
C SER A 52 7.31 16.71 -3.52
N GLU A 53 6.34 16.74 -4.43
CA GLU A 53 4.98 17.22 -4.12
C GLU A 53 4.33 16.38 -3.02
N ARG A 54 4.42 15.04 -3.11
CA ARG A 54 3.92 14.17 -2.04
C ARG A 54 4.64 14.41 -0.72
N LEU A 55 5.97 14.53 -0.73
CA LEU A 55 6.75 14.71 0.50
C LEU A 55 6.38 16.01 1.24
N GLN A 56 6.11 17.09 0.51
CA GLN A 56 5.77 18.40 1.11
C GLN A 56 4.44 18.36 1.91
N THR A 57 3.55 17.42 1.63
CA THR A 57 2.29 17.28 2.37
C THR A 57 2.49 16.84 3.82
N PHE A 58 3.61 16.21 4.18
CA PHE A 58 3.85 15.61 5.50
C PHE A 58 4.30 16.60 6.60
N HIS A 59 4.19 17.91 6.38
CA HIS A 59 4.60 18.92 7.37
C HIS A 59 3.86 18.81 8.72
N SER A 60 2.67 18.19 8.74
CA SER A 60 1.87 17.94 9.95
C SER A 60 1.73 16.45 10.29
N TRP A 61 2.64 15.60 9.80
CA TRP A 61 2.63 14.17 10.13
C TRP A 61 2.79 13.96 11.65
N PRO A 62 1.88 13.22 12.32
CA PRO A 62 1.87 13.14 13.79
C PRO A 62 3.08 12.40 14.38
N TYR A 63 3.85 11.66 13.59
CA TYR A 63 4.97 10.82 14.06
C TYR A 63 6.36 11.32 13.65
N LEU A 64 6.51 12.59 13.25
CA LEU A 64 7.80 13.18 12.86
C LEU A 64 8.91 13.03 13.92
N GLN A 65 8.56 12.95 15.20
CA GLN A 65 9.55 12.80 16.29
C GLN A 65 10.06 11.36 16.46
N GLN A 66 9.50 10.38 15.76
CA GLN A 66 9.80 8.95 15.92
C GLN A 66 10.66 8.38 14.78
N GLU A 67 11.25 9.24 13.95
CA GLU A 67 11.95 8.86 12.70
C GLU A 67 13.17 7.93 12.89
N GLU A 68 13.81 7.91 14.07
CA GLU A 68 15.04 7.15 14.28
C GLU A 68 14.84 5.62 14.45
N ASN A 69 13.61 5.14 14.64
CA ASN A 69 13.34 3.71 14.86
C ASN A 69 12.04 3.23 14.22
N THR A 70 11.67 3.81 13.07
CA THR A 70 10.45 3.46 12.34
C THR A 70 10.70 3.35 10.83
N PHE A 71 10.01 2.39 10.20
CA PHE A 71 9.92 2.31 8.74
C PHE A 71 8.65 2.98 8.18
N VAL A 72 7.93 3.75 9.01
CA VAL A 72 6.78 4.57 8.61
C VAL A 72 7.15 6.06 8.68
N THR A 73 8.06 6.46 7.81
CA THR A 73 8.53 7.85 7.71
C THR A 73 7.87 8.59 6.54
N PRO A 74 7.73 9.93 6.59
CA PRO A 74 7.27 10.73 5.45
C PRO A 74 7.95 10.38 4.12
N SER A 75 9.28 10.22 4.16
CA SER A 75 10.09 9.87 2.98
C SER A 75 9.72 8.49 2.41
N LEU A 76 9.52 7.48 3.26
CA LEU A 76 9.11 6.15 2.82
C LEU A 76 7.66 6.14 2.31
N LEU A 77 6.75 6.83 2.99
CA LEU A 77 5.37 6.99 2.56
C LEU A 77 5.30 7.66 1.17
N ALA A 78 5.97 8.80 0.99
CA ALA A 78 6.07 9.50 -0.29
C ALA A 78 6.70 8.64 -1.39
N LYS A 79 7.77 7.90 -1.06
CA LYS A 79 8.44 6.98 -2.00
C LYS A 79 7.50 5.88 -2.49
N HIS A 80 6.61 5.39 -1.62
CA HIS A 80 5.65 4.33 -1.94
C HIS A 80 4.29 4.85 -2.41
N GLY A 81 4.25 6.11 -2.87
CA GLY A 81 3.13 6.69 -3.60
C GLY A 81 2.09 7.38 -2.71
N PHE A 82 2.37 7.59 -1.43
CA PHE A 82 1.43 8.23 -0.51
C PHE A 82 1.73 9.72 -0.34
N TYR A 83 0.68 10.53 -0.26
CA TYR A 83 0.73 11.88 0.29
C TYR A 83 -0.09 11.92 1.58
N PHE A 84 0.24 12.83 2.49
CA PHE A 84 -0.55 13.08 3.68
C PHE A 84 -1.84 13.81 3.30
N SER A 85 -2.97 13.15 3.52
CA SER A 85 -4.30 13.68 3.24
C SER A 85 -5.04 14.09 4.50
N GLY A 86 -4.63 13.56 5.66
CA GLY A 86 -5.32 13.76 6.92
C GLY A 86 -6.81 13.34 6.86
N PRO A 87 -7.58 13.65 7.92
CA PRO A 87 -7.11 14.04 9.25
C PRO A 87 -6.29 12.91 9.92
N ASP A 88 -5.78 13.16 11.12
CA ASP A 88 -4.98 12.23 11.92
C ASP A 88 -3.69 11.76 11.21
N ASP A 89 -3.57 10.46 10.96
CA ASP A 89 -2.45 9.82 10.27
C ASP A 89 -2.84 9.31 8.87
N GLY A 90 -3.89 9.91 8.28
CA GLY A 90 -4.38 9.57 6.96
C GLY A 90 -3.40 9.87 5.83
N VAL A 91 -3.10 8.86 5.04
CA VAL A 91 -2.27 8.98 3.83
C VAL A 91 -2.97 8.36 2.63
N THR A 92 -2.95 9.04 1.49
CA THR A 92 -3.66 8.61 0.27
C THR A 92 -2.67 8.29 -0.84
N CYS A 93 -2.86 7.16 -1.52
CA CYS A 93 -2.05 6.84 -2.69
C CYS A 93 -2.47 7.74 -3.87
N PHE A 94 -1.52 8.43 -4.49
CA PHE A 94 -1.82 9.31 -5.63
C PHE A 94 -2.38 8.53 -6.83
N TYR A 95 -1.98 7.27 -7.00
CA TYR A 95 -2.35 6.50 -8.18
C TYR A 95 -3.70 5.81 -8.03
N CYS A 96 -3.92 5.07 -6.93
CA CYS A 96 -5.16 4.31 -6.74
C CYS A 96 -6.22 5.02 -5.89
N GLY A 97 -5.91 6.17 -5.29
CA GLY A 97 -6.85 6.95 -4.46
C GLY A 97 -7.17 6.34 -3.10
N ASN A 98 -6.71 5.13 -2.78
CA ASN A 98 -6.99 4.50 -1.49
C ASN A 98 -6.25 5.22 -0.35
N THR A 99 -6.96 5.41 0.76
CA THR A 99 -6.45 6.06 1.97
C THR A 99 -6.21 5.05 3.08
N LEU A 100 -5.04 5.12 3.72
CA LEU A 100 -4.64 4.29 4.85
C LEU A 100 -4.50 5.14 6.11
N THR A 101 -4.95 4.60 7.25
CA THR A 101 -4.95 5.24 8.57
C THR A 101 -4.53 4.23 9.64
N ASN A 102 -4.42 4.68 10.89
CA ASN A 102 -4.05 3.87 12.07
C ASN A 102 -2.66 3.24 11.94
N TRP A 103 -1.67 4.08 11.65
CA TRP A 103 -0.25 3.73 11.56
C TRP A 103 0.43 3.58 12.92
N SER A 104 -0.25 3.92 14.02
CA SER A 104 0.28 3.84 15.39
C SER A 104 0.86 2.48 15.80
N GLU A 105 0.39 1.37 15.23
CA GLU A 105 0.97 0.05 15.48
C GLU A 105 2.15 -0.23 14.54
N ALA A 106 2.06 0.22 13.29
CA ALA A 106 3.07 0.01 12.26
C ALA A 106 4.33 0.85 12.49
N ILE A 107 4.25 1.97 13.21
CA ILE A 107 5.42 2.79 13.55
C ILE A 107 6.48 2.01 14.35
N HIS A 108 6.10 0.94 15.06
CA HIS A 108 7.01 0.10 15.83
C HIS A 108 7.46 -1.17 15.09
N ASP A 109 7.00 -1.37 13.85
CA ASP A 109 7.37 -2.52 13.04
C ASP A 109 8.80 -2.36 12.49
N THR A 110 9.61 -3.41 12.60
CA THR A 110 11.00 -3.45 12.11
C THR A 110 11.09 -3.94 10.65
N ASN A 111 9.96 -4.23 10.02
CA ASN A 111 9.89 -4.62 8.62
C ASN A 111 10.01 -3.41 7.70
N GLN A 112 11.11 -3.33 6.96
CA GLN A 112 11.40 -2.27 5.99
C GLN A 112 10.35 -2.15 4.88
N ASN A 113 9.56 -3.20 4.64
CA ASN A 113 8.52 -3.22 3.61
C ASN A 113 7.13 -2.89 4.17
N ILE A 114 6.99 -2.48 5.44
CA ILE A 114 5.68 -2.29 6.09
C ILE A 114 4.73 -1.38 5.31
N VAL A 115 5.24 -0.27 4.75
CA VAL A 115 4.43 0.65 3.92
C VAL A 115 3.93 -0.04 2.65
N GLN A 116 4.78 -0.82 1.98
CA GLN A 116 4.42 -1.57 0.77
C GLN A 116 3.44 -2.70 1.08
N LEU A 117 3.61 -3.39 2.21
CA LEU A 117 2.71 -4.45 2.66
C LEU A 117 1.32 -3.91 2.94
N GLU A 118 1.21 -2.79 3.66
CA GLU A 118 -0.07 -2.14 3.94
C GLU A 118 -0.71 -1.58 2.67
N HIS A 119 0.08 -1.09 1.71
CA HIS A 119 -0.43 -0.69 0.40
C HIS A 119 -0.98 -1.89 -0.39
N ALA A 120 -0.19 -2.97 -0.49
CA ALA A 120 -0.54 -4.17 -1.25
C ALA A 120 -1.71 -4.96 -0.65
N ARG A 121 -1.97 -4.79 0.65
CA ARG A 121 -3.12 -5.37 1.36
C ARG A 121 -4.46 -5.03 0.69
N PHE A 122 -4.56 -3.84 0.09
CA PHE A 122 -5.77 -3.33 -0.54
C PHE A 122 -5.61 -3.22 -2.07
N PHE A 123 -5.51 -4.39 -2.71
CA PHE A 123 -5.49 -4.54 -4.17
C PHE A 123 -6.87 -4.23 -4.81
N PRO A 124 -6.95 -3.74 -6.06
CA PRO A 124 -5.87 -3.46 -7.02
C PRO A 124 -5.27 -2.05 -6.96
N CYS A 125 -3.93 -1.96 -6.98
CA CYS A 125 -3.21 -0.73 -7.30
C CYS A 125 -2.06 -1.02 -8.29
N ARG A 126 -2.07 -0.37 -9.46
CA ARG A 126 -1.03 -0.60 -10.48
C ARG A 126 0.32 -0.01 -10.09
N PHE A 127 0.35 1.07 -9.31
CA PHE A 127 1.60 1.67 -8.84
C PHE A 127 2.40 0.73 -7.92
N ILE A 128 1.76 0.12 -6.92
CA ILE A 128 2.45 -0.84 -6.04
C ILE A 128 2.84 -2.12 -6.81
N THR A 129 1.99 -2.58 -7.73
CA THR A 129 2.33 -3.70 -8.62
C THR A 129 3.54 -3.39 -9.50
N TYR A 130 3.63 -2.19 -10.04
CA TYR A 130 4.76 -1.74 -10.87
C TYR A 130 6.05 -1.61 -10.05
N THR A 131 5.97 -1.00 -8.86
CA THR A 131 7.15 -0.69 -8.04
C THR A 131 7.65 -1.87 -7.21
N ALA A 132 6.76 -2.75 -6.73
CA ALA A 132 7.11 -3.89 -5.87
C ALA A 132 7.04 -5.25 -6.58
N GLY A 133 6.37 -5.31 -7.73
CA GLY A 133 6.17 -6.55 -8.49
C GLY A 133 4.91 -7.31 -8.10
N THR A 134 4.32 -7.99 -9.09
CA THR A 134 3.09 -8.80 -8.93
C THR A 134 3.22 -9.90 -7.88
N LYS A 135 4.38 -10.57 -7.80
CA LYS A 135 4.70 -11.57 -6.76
C LYS A 135 4.60 -11.00 -5.35
N PHE A 136 5.18 -9.82 -5.11
CA PHE A 136 5.14 -9.17 -3.80
C PHE A 136 3.70 -8.86 -3.41
N VAL A 137 2.94 -8.24 -4.33
CA VAL A 137 1.56 -7.83 -4.08
C VAL A 137 0.66 -9.03 -3.80
N ALA A 138 0.81 -10.12 -4.55
CA ALA A 138 0.05 -11.34 -4.33
C ALA A 138 0.36 -11.98 -2.97
N ASN A 139 1.65 -12.09 -2.61
CA ASN A 139 2.08 -12.64 -1.32
C ASN A 139 1.58 -11.80 -0.13
N ALA A 140 1.63 -10.46 -0.26
CA ALA A 140 1.11 -9.55 0.77
C ALA A 140 -0.41 -9.73 0.97
N GLY A 141 -1.17 -9.89 -0.12
CA GLY A 141 -2.60 -10.19 -0.08
C GLY A 141 -2.90 -11.54 0.59
N TYR A 142 -2.10 -12.57 0.32
CA TYR A 142 -2.24 -13.90 0.95
C TYR A 142 -1.99 -13.86 2.47
N LEU A 143 -0.86 -13.28 2.91
CA LEU A 143 -0.50 -13.19 4.32
C LEU A 143 -1.58 -12.47 5.15
N HIS A 144 -2.20 -11.46 4.57
CA HIS A 144 -3.32 -10.77 5.20
C HIS A 144 -4.50 -11.71 5.49
N VAL A 145 -4.95 -12.48 4.49
CA VAL A 145 -6.12 -13.36 4.65
C VAL A 145 -5.84 -14.49 5.64
N VAL A 146 -4.61 -15.02 5.68
CA VAL A 146 -4.21 -16.02 6.68
C VAL A 146 -4.25 -15.42 8.09
N SER A 147 -3.67 -14.22 8.28
CA SER A 147 -3.67 -13.56 9.60
C SER A 147 -5.08 -13.23 10.13
N ASP A 148 -6.05 -12.98 9.23
CA ASP A 148 -7.44 -12.73 9.60
C ASP A 148 -8.20 -14.03 9.94
N LYS A 149 -7.81 -15.16 9.35
CA LYS A 149 -8.36 -16.48 9.67
C LYS A 149 -7.88 -16.99 11.03
N GLU A 150 -6.63 -16.73 11.40
CA GLU A 150 -6.04 -17.16 12.68
C GLU A 150 -6.52 -16.33 13.89
N ARG A 151 -7.07 -15.13 13.65
CA ARG A 151 -7.66 -14.27 14.70
C ARG A 151 -9.14 -14.54 14.97
N ARG A 152 -9.76 -15.53 14.31
CA ARG A 152 -11.15 -15.96 14.51
C ARG A 152 -11.22 -17.31 15.21
#